data_AF-A0A2A7MJU8-F1
#
_entry.id   AF-A0A2A7MJU8-F1
#
_cell.length_a   1.000
_cell.length_b   1.000
_cell.length_c   1.000
_cell.angle_alpha   90.00
_cell.angle_beta   90.00
_cell.angle_gamma   90.00
#
_symmetry.space_group_name_H-M   'P 1'
#
loop_
_entity.id
_entity.type
_entity.pdbx_description
1 polymer ?
#
loop_
_entity_poly.entity_id
_entity_poly.type
_entity_poly.pdbx_seq_one_letter_code
_entity_poly.pdbx_strand_id
1 'polypeptide(L)'
;MTPGAINITGGSKEPLSISFDDKKGVTLTSPKKLTLNADNEIVIKRPKTVTVKGESKVSVLKSKSSNGFSIETDMHFLGGDVIKNGSYRETYVPFDYEPRAGKKPELVKKEEKKKRMDLAGGN
;
A
#
# COMPACT_ATOMS: atom_id res chain seq x y z
N MET A 1 -20.81 21.05 -36.56
CA MET A 1 -20.86 19.63 -36.20
C MET A 1 -19.55 19.24 -35.57
N THR A 2 -19.56 18.59 -34.41
CA THR A 2 -18.37 17.97 -33.81
C THR A 2 -18.22 16.54 -34.32
N PRO A 3 -16.99 16.04 -34.51
CA PRO A 3 -16.79 14.64 -34.90
C PRO A 3 -17.38 13.70 -33.84
N GLY A 4 -18.04 12.63 -34.26
CA GLY A 4 -18.51 11.57 -33.33
C GLY A 4 -17.39 10.65 -32.82
N ALA A 5 -16.19 10.75 -33.40
CA ALA A 5 -14.98 10.11 -32.91
C ALA A 5 -13.71 10.85 -33.37
N ILE A 6 -12.64 10.74 -32.59
CA ILE A 6 -11.28 11.20 -32.93
C ILE A 6 -10.34 10.00 -32.83
N ASN A 7 -9.56 9.74 -33.89
CA ASN A 7 -8.62 8.62 -33.96
C ASN A 7 -7.24 9.11 -34.38
N ILE A 8 -6.20 8.73 -33.63
CA ILE A 8 -4.80 8.98 -33.96
C ILE A 8 -4.08 7.64 -34.04
N THR A 9 -3.44 7.36 -35.16
CA THR A 9 -2.82 6.07 -35.47
C THR A 9 -1.42 6.29 -36.03
N GLY A 10 -0.45 5.49 -35.58
CA GLY A 10 0.90 5.47 -36.16
C GLY A 10 0.93 4.94 -37.60
N GLY A 11 2.02 5.23 -38.33
CA GLY A 11 2.18 4.80 -39.74
C GLY A 11 2.77 3.40 -39.95
N SER A 12 2.93 2.59 -38.90
CA SER A 12 3.49 1.24 -38.99
C SER A 12 2.43 0.18 -39.35
N LYS A 13 2.89 -1.01 -39.77
CA LYS A 13 2.02 -2.18 -40.03
C LYS A 13 1.21 -2.59 -38.79
N GLU A 14 1.81 -2.45 -37.61
CA GLU A 14 1.17 -2.60 -36.31
C GLU A 14 1.30 -1.25 -35.58
N PRO A 15 0.27 -0.39 -35.63
CA PRO A 15 0.38 0.96 -35.11
C PRO A 15 -0.01 1.05 -33.64
N LEU A 16 0.70 1.91 -32.90
CA LEU A 16 0.15 2.53 -31.68
C LEU A 16 -1.07 3.36 -32.08
N SER A 17 -2.16 3.23 -31.35
CA SER A 17 -3.37 4.00 -31.62
C SER A 17 -4.06 4.52 -30.35
N ILE A 18 -4.72 5.67 -30.49
CA ILE A 18 -5.64 6.23 -29.51
C ILE A 18 -6.94 6.63 -30.20
N SER A 19 -8.06 6.27 -29.58
CA SER A 19 -9.41 6.54 -30.08
C SER A 19 -10.28 7.13 -28.98
N PHE A 20 -11.04 8.17 -29.31
CA PHE A 20 -12.10 8.77 -28.50
C PHE A 20 -13.40 8.63 -29.28
N ASP A 21 -14.33 7.81 -28.80
CA ASP A 21 -15.59 7.49 -29.48
C ASP A 21 -16.72 7.50 -28.45
N ASP A 22 -17.80 8.24 -28.69
CA ASP A 22 -18.89 8.38 -27.72
C ASP A 22 -19.60 7.05 -27.39
N LYS A 23 -19.58 6.08 -28.31
CA LYS A 23 -20.20 4.77 -28.13
C LYS A 23 -19.28 3.77 -27.45
N LYS A 24 -17.96 3.87 -27.68
CA LYS A 24 -16.95 2.89 -27.19
C LYS A 24 -16.12 3.40 -26.02
N GLY A 25 -16.04 4.71 -25.82
CA GLY A 25 -15.17 5.39 -24.87
C GLY A 25 -13.77 5.67 -25.44
N VAL A 26 -12.77 5.67 -24.54
CA VAL A 26 -11.37 5.91 -24.88
C VAL A 26 -10.63 4.58 -24.97
N THR A 27 -9.92 4.35 -26.08
CA THR A 27 -9.10 3.14 -26.29
C THR A 27 -7.65 3.53 -26.60
N LEU A 28 -6.69 2.95 -25.87
CA LEU A 28 -5.25 3.06 -26.14
C LEU A 28 -4.71 1.66 -26.44
N THR A 29 -4.11 1.48 -27.62
CA THR A 29 -3.58 0.18 -28.07
C THR A 29 -2.11 0.31 -28.42
N SER A 30 -1.25 -0.50 -27.79
CA SER A 30 0.16 -0.62 -28.14
C SER A 30 0.46 -2.06 -28.57
N PRO A 31 1.09 -2.28 -29.74
CA PRO A 31 1.43 -3.63 -30.23
C PRO A 31 2.56 -4.30 -29.44
N LYS A 32 3.30 -3.53 -28.64
CA LYS A 32 4.41 -4.02 -27.82
C LYS A 32 4.13 -3.79 -26.34
N LYS A 33 4.59 -2.67 -25.80
CA LYS A 33 4.47 -2.30 -24.39
C LYS A 33 3.71 -0.99 -24.25
N LEU A 34 2.86 -0.92 -23.24
CA LEU A 34 2.24 0.32 -22.77
C LEU A 34 2.73 0.60 -21.35
N THR A 35 3.26 1.79 -21.09
CA THR A 35 3.72 2.22 -19.76
C THR A 35 3.03 3.53 -19.42
N LEU A 36 2.39 3.61 -18.25
CA LEU A 36 1.77 4.81 -17.72
C LEU A 36 2.58 5.25 -16.51
N ASN A 37 3.19 6.44 -16.57
CA ASN A 37 3.98 7.02 -15.49
C ASN A 37 3.37 8.36 -15.08
N ALA A 38 3.39 8.67 -13.79
CA ALA A 38 3.01 9.96 -13.24
C ALA A 38 3.94 10.28 -12.08
N ASP A 39 4.20 11.57 -11.85
CA ASP A 39 5.08 12.02 -10.77
C ASP A 39 4.46 11.77 -9.38
N ASN A 40 3.13 11.87 -9.29
CA ASN A 40 2.39 11.72 -8.04
C ASN A 40 1.52 10.46 -8.03
N GLU A 41 0.48 10.40 -8.89
CA GLU A 41 -0.53 9.34 -8.80
C GLU A 41 -1.16 9.00 -10.16
N ILE A 42 -1.55 7.74 -10.32
CA ILE A 42 -2.44 7.27 -11.38
C ILE A 42 -3.70 6.70 -10.71
N VAL A 43 -4.85 7.33 -10.95
CA VAL A 43 -6.15 6.90 -10.40
C VAL A 43 -7.00 6.28 -11.51
N ILE A 44 -7.48 5.05 -11.28
CA ILE A 44 -8.46 4.38 -12.15
C ILE A 44 -9.76 4.21 -11.35
N LYS A 45 -10.76 5.06 -11.63
CA LYS A 45 -12.05 5.04 -10.93
C LYS A 45 -13.20 4.84 -11.91
N ARG A 46 -14.11 3.92 -11.58
CA ARG A 46 -15.37 3.72 -12.31
C ARG A 46 -16.50 3.42 -11.32
N PRO A 47 -17.73 3.92 -11.56
CA PRO A 47 -18.86 3.66 -10.66
C PRO A 47 -19.23 2.17 -10.47
N LYS A 48 -18.93 1.32 -11.46
CA LYS A 48 -19.30 -0.10 -11.43
C LYS A 48 -18.09 -1.00 -11.18
N THR A 49 -17.26 -1.18 -12.22
CA THR A 49 -16.19 -2.18 -12.18
C THR A 49 -15.02 -1.79 -13.05
N VAL A 50 -13.81 -1.95 -12.52
CA VAL A 50 -12.56 -1.93 -13.27
C VAL A 50 -12.15 -3.39 -13.50
N THR A 51 -11.87 -3.77 -14.75
CA THR A 51 -11.45 -5.12 -15.09
C THR A 51 -10.03 -5.08 -15.67
N VAL A 52 -9.11 -5.81 -15.04
CA VAL A 52 -7.76 -6.02 -15.55
C VAL A 52 -7.65 -7.46 -16.01
N LYS A 53 -7.46 -7.66 -17.33
CA LYS A 53 -7.23 -8.98 -17.92
C LYS A 53 -5.79 -9.06 -18.39
N GLY A 54 -5.07 -10.10 -17.96
CA GLY A 54 -3.77 -10.47 -18.49
C GLY A 54 -3.84 -11.90 -19.03
N GLU A 55 -3.06 -12.22 -20.06
CA GLU A 55 -3.07 -13.57 -20.65
C GLU A 55 -2.61 -14.65 -19.65
N SER A 56 -1.62 -14.33 -18.81
CA SER A 56 -1.02 -15.28 -17.88
C SER A 56 -1.00 -14.81 -16.42
N LYS A 57 -0.70 -13.53 -16.17
CA LYS A 57 -0.62 -12.98 -14.81
C LYS A 57 -0.88 -11.48 -14.75
N VAL A 58 -1.34 -11.02 -13.59
CA VAL A 58 -1.29 -9.62 -13.15
C VAL A 58 -0.28 -9.56 -12.00
N SER A 59 0.69 -8.67 -12.07
CA SER A 59 1.76 -8.56 -11.06
C SER A 59 1.85 -7.13 -10.54
N VAL A 60 1.91 -7.00 -9.21
CA VAL A 60 2.16 -5.73 -8.52
C VAL A 60 3.56 -5.80 -7.92
N LEU A 61 4.45 -4.90 -8.35
CA LEU A 61 5.81 -4.81 -7.84
C LEU A 61 5.98 -3.52 -7.06
N LYS A 62 6.35 -3.66 -5.78
CA LYS A 62 6.68 -2.56 -4.90
C LYS A 62 8.12 -2.13 -5.12
N SER A 63 8.37 -0.82 -5.25
CA SER A 63 9.74 -0.28 -5.22
C SER A 63 10.33 -0.37 -3.80
N LYS A 64 11.64 -0.12 -3.65
CA LYS A 64 12.36 -0.16 -2.35
C LYS A 64 11.90 0.89 -1.32
N SER A 65 10.90 1.71 -1.64
CA SER A 65 10.31 2.73 -0.76
C SER A 65 9.40 2.12 0.31
N SER A 66 9.04 2.88 1.35
CA SER A 66 8.15 2.49 2.45
C SER A 66 6.66 2.37 2.08
N ASN A 67 6.32 2.41 0.79
CA ASN A 67 4.94 2.28 0.32
C ASN A 67 4.44 0.83 0.50
N GLY A 68 3.12 0.64 0.49
CA GLY A 68 2.44 -0.65 0.67
C GLY A 68 1.47 -1.00 -0.48
N PHE A 69 0.85 -2.17 -0.37
CA PHE A 69 -0.28 -2.60 -1.19
C PHE A 69 -1.48 -2.81 -0.27
N SER A 70 -2.61 -2.17 -0.55
CA SER A 70 -3.84 -2.28 0.25
C SER A 70 -5.00 -2.71 -0.64
N ILE A 71 -5.84 -3.59 -0.11
CA ILE A 71 -7.15 -3.95 -0.66
C ILE A 71 -8.13 -3.82 0.50
N GLU A 72 -9.14 -2.96 0.36
CA GLU A 72 -10.06 -2.62 1.45
C GLU A 72 -11.36 -3.44 1.44
N THR A 73 -11.42 -4.53 0.68
CA THR A 73 -12.63 -5.35 0.50
C THR A 73 -12.31 -6.83 0.25
N ASP A 74 -13.34 -7.63 0.02
CA ASP A 74 -13.24 -9.08 -0.15
C ASP A 74 -12.43 -9.47 -1.39
N MET A 75 -11.55 -10.45 -1.20
CA MET A 75 -10.78 -11.07 -2.26
C MET A 75 -11.36 -12.45 -2.58
N HIS A 76 -11.86 -12.64 -3.79
CA HIS A 76 -12.29 -13.94 -4.28
C HIS A 76 -11.26 -14.50 -5.26
N PHE A 77 -10.56 -15.56 -4.84
CA PHE A 77 -9.63 -16.29 -5.71
C PHE A 77 -10.36 -17.48 -6.34
N LEU A 78 -10.59 -17.40 -7.65
CA LEU A 78 -11.09 -18.53 -8.44
C LEU A 78 -9.89 -19.30 -9.00
N GLY A 79 -9.32 -20.21 -8.20
CA GLY A 79 -8.18 -21.02 -8.59
C GLY A 79 -8.35 -22.48 -8.17
N GLY A 80 -8.07 -23.42 -9.08
CA GLY A 80 -8.08 -24.86 -8.80
C GLY A 80 -6.86 -25.36 -8.03
N ASP A 81 -5.72 -24.66 -8.10
CA ASP A 81 -4.47 -25.07 -7.48
C ASP A 81 -3.69 -23.88 -6.87
N VAL A 82 -3.34 -24.00 -5.59
CA VAL A 82 -2.46 -23.06 -4.86
C VAL A 82 -1.01 -23.51 -5.07
N ILE A 83 -0.27 -22.84 -5.96
CA ILE A 83 1.09 -23.25 -6.35
C ILE A 83 2.14 -22.87 -5.28
N LYS A 84 1.82 -21.97 -4.34
CA LYS A 84 2.69 -21.65 -3.20
C LYS A 84 1.89 -21.09 -2.02
N ASN A 85 1.94 -21.79 -0.89
CA ASN A 85 1.34 -21.33 0.35
C ASN A 85 2.15 -20.14 0.89
N GLY A 86 1.58 -18.95 0.89
CA GLY A 86 2.18 -17.74 1.44
C GLY A 86 2.11 -17.75 2.97
N SER A 87 2.84 -18.65 3.62
CA SER A 87 2.93 -18.67 5.08
C SER A 87 4.06 -17.76 5.55
N TYR A 88 3.69 -16.67 6.21
CA TYR A 88 4.60 -15.89 7.05
C TYR A 88 4.64 -16.55 8.42
N ARG A 89 5.78 -17.12 8.80
CA ARG A 89 6.03 -17.61 10.16
C ARG A 89 7.12 -16.73 10.77
N GLU A 90 6.71 -15.79 11.61
CA GLU A 90 7.63 -15.11 12.52
C GLU A 90 7.89 -16.05 13.70
N THR A 91 9.12 -16.56 13.81
CA THR A 91 9.51 -17.42 14.93
C THR A 91 9.95 -16.52 16.08
N TYR A 92 9.12 -16.43 17.12
CA TYR A 92 9.52 -15.80 18.37
C TYR A 92 10.46 -16.73 19.12
N VAL A 93 11.52 -16.18 19.72
CA VAL A 93 12.33 -16.93 20.68
C VAL A 93 11.42 -17.45 21.81
N PRO A 94 11.59 -18.69 22.28
CA PRO A 94 10.83 -19.20 23.41
C PRO A 94 10.90 -18.22 24.58
N PHE A 95 9.75 -17.91 25.18
CA PHE A 95 9.71 -17.09 26.37
C PHE A 95 10.51 -17.80 27.47
N ASP A 96 11.46 -17.08 28.05
CA ASP A 96 12.27 -17.55 29.16
C ASP A 96 11.40 -17.55 30.44
N TYR A 97 10.94 -18.74 30.82
CA TYR A 97 10.09 -18.98 31.98
C TYR A 97 10.87 -18.97 33.30
N GLU A 98 12.19 -18.77 33.29
CA GLU A 98 12.93 -18.67 34.54
C GLU A 98 12.42 -17.46 35.34
N PRO A 99 12.06 -17.65 36.63
CA PRO A 99 11.61 -16.56 37.48
C PRO A 99 12.71 -15.49 37.56
N ARG A 100 12.51 -14.37 36.87
CA ARG A 100 13.41 -13.22 37.00
C ARG A 100 13.18 -12.59 38.36
N ALA A 101 14.23 -12.49 39.16
CA ALA A 101 14.17 -11.72 40.40
C ALA A 101 13.68 -10.30 40.09
N GLY A 102 12.55 -9.90 40.68
CA GLY A 102 12.01 -8.57 40.49
C GLY A 102 13.03 -7.53 40.95
N LYS A 103 13.34 -6.54 40.10
CA LYS A 103 14.08 -5.38 40.56
C LYS A 103 13.19 -4.60 41.52
N LYS A 104 13.60 -4.52 42.79
CA LYS A 104 12.95 -3.64 43.76
C LYS A 104 12.97 -2.22 43.18
N PRO A 105 11.81 -1.55 43.03
CA PRO A 105 11.78 -0.17 42.59
C PRO A 105 12.70 0.66 43.49
N GLU A 106 13.56 1.51 42.90
CA GLU A 106 14.31 2.47 43.71
C GLU A 106 13.30 3.36 44.44
N LEU A 107 13.36 3.33 45.76
CA LEU A 107 12.61 4.27 46.58
C LEU A 107 13.18 5.66 46.27
N VAL A 108 12.43 6.44 45.51
CA VAL A 108 12.68 7.88 45.38
C VAL A 108 12.67 8.44 46.80
N LYS A 109 13.86 8.78 47.33
CA LYS A 109 13.98 9.43 48.63
C LYS A 109 13.18 10.74 48.53
N LYS A 110 12.02 10.81 49.19
CA LYS A 110 11.30 12.05 49.43
C LYS A 110 12.10 12.91 50.41
N GLU A 111 13.19 13.52 49.96
CA GLU A 111 13.78 14.68 50.64
C GLU A 111 13.04 15.94 50.22
N GLU A 112 11.75 15.99 50.52
CA GLU A 112 10.94 17.20 50.41
C GLU A 112 10.12 17.39 51.69
N LYS A 113 10.78 17.35 52.85
CA LYS A 113 10.14 17.76 54.11
C LYS A 113 11.08 18.29 55.20
N LYS A 114 12.26 18.82 54.84
CA LYS A 114 13.11 19.57 55.78
C LYS A 114 13.62 20.94 55.30
N LYS A 115 13.04 21.51 54.22
CA LYS A 115 13.29 22.92 53.83
C LYS A 115 12.09 23.86 53.96
N ARG A 116 10.93 23.36 54.43
CA ARG A 116 9.76 24.20 54.74
C ARG A 116 9.66 24.65 56.20
N MET A 117 10.57 24.21 57.09
CA MET A 117 10.58 24.67 58.50
C MET A 117 11.57 25.83 58.76
N ASP A 118 12.48 26.15 57.84
CA ASP A 118 13.46 27.24 58.04
C ASP A 118 13.04 28.58 57.39
N LEU A 119 11.86 28.66 56.76
CA LEU A 119 11.27 29.92 56.26
C LEU A 119 10.07 30.42 57.10
N ALA A 120 9.77 29.79 58.23
CA ALA A 120 8.68 30.18 59.13
C ALA A 120 9.16 30.70 60.50
N GLY A 121 10.39 31.20 60.56
CA GLY A 121 10.99 31.79 61.77
C GLY A 121 11.52 33.19 61.50
N GLY A 122 10.63 34.11 61.13
CA GLY A 122 10.89 35.55 61.19
C GLY A 122 10.35 36.12 62.50
N ASN A 123 11.25 36.66 63.31
CA ASN A 123 11.13 38.00 63.90
C ASN A 123 12.51 38.45 64.40
#